data_AF-A0A971KE38-F1
#
_entry.id   AF-A0A971KE38-F1
#
_cell.length_a   1.000
_cell.length_b   1.000
_cell.length_c   1.000
_cell.angle_alpha   90.00
_cell.angle_beta   90.00
_cell.angle_gamma   90.00
#
_symmetry.space_group_name_H-M   'P 1'
#
loop_
_entity.id
_entity.type
_entity.pdbx_description
1 polymer ?
#
loop_
_entity_poly.entity_id
_entity_poly.type
_entity_poly.pdbx_seq_one_letter_code
_entity_poly.pdbx_strand_id
1 'polypeptide(L)'
;MKTAKTYILTITLTSIFIVVGFFLPEWMIAYKDQNIIDKVRFETIESQKIVLNSEASMIEKIGLLRDYPQNVNRITLEMGTNFNLDSASAKFFEEISVLTKLGLLPEIEQSDKTTVKIDVSLYAQKDEPSTSGVFWNIDFQKGEFSGNFYMDDTTGRIIQFVVTMSDKTLNVDNAIESWSKYLGFKAQNIESQPETHSIWEDEKTKVSEGTYNIYNFELGFEDNFLPYAFYTFENGYGFGYIMKSISGYYDTLIKIR
;
A
#
# COMPACT_ATOMS: atom_id res chain seq x y z
N MET A 1 25.48 68.45 -33.66
CA MET A 1 26.13 67.79 -32.49
C MET A 1 25.22 67.55 -31.29
N LYS A 2 24.14 68.32 -31.05
CA LYS A 2 23.21 68.10 -29.91
C LYS A 2 22.30 66.87 -30.08
N THR A 3 21.74 66.68 -31.27
CA THR A 3 20.80 65.58 -31.57
C THR A 3 21.44 64.19 -31.48
N ALA A 4 22.66 64.01 -31.99
CA ALA A 4 23.38 62.72 -31.90
C ALA A 4 23.68 62.31 -30.44
N LYS A 5 23.99 63.27 -29.56
CA LYS A 5 24.18 63.00 -28.12
C LYS A 5 22.87 62.58 -27.45
N THR A 6 21.74 63.18 -27.84
CA THR A 6 20.42 62.79 -27.36
C THR A 6 20.06 61.37 -27.80
N TYR A 7 20.29 61.00 -29.06
CA TYR A 7 20.01 59.63 -29.54
C TYR A 7 20.88 58.57 -28.86
N ILE A 8 22.17 58.84 -28.65
CA ILE A 8 23.05 57.93 -27.91
C ILE A 8 22.53 57.75 -26.49
N LEU A 9 22.16 58.84 -25.80
CA LEU A 9 21.62 58.77 -24.45
C LEU A 9 20.32 57.94 -24.41
N THR A 10 19.40 58.16 -25.35
CA THR A 10 18.13 57.43 -25.40
C THR A 10 18.37 55.94 -25.68
N ILE A 11 19.27 55.60 -26.60
CA ILE A 11 19.60 54.19 -26.91
C ILE A 11 20.23 53.52 -25.69
N THR A 12 21.20 54.16 -25.03
CA THR A 12 21.84 53.61 -23.83
C THR A 12 20.81 53.42 -22.71
N LEU A 13 19.91 54.38 -22.50
CA LEU A 13 18.89 54.28 -21.46
C LEU A 13 17.90 53.14 -21.74
N THR A 14 17.44 53.01 -22.99
CA THR A 14 16.54 51.92 -23.39
C THR A 14 17.21 50.55 -23.25
N SER A 15 18.49 50.43 -23.62
CA SER A 15 19.24 49.18 -23.45
C SER A 15 19.40 48.80 -21.98
N ILE A 16 19.64 49.76 -21.08
CA ILE A 16 19.69 49.50 -19.64
C ILE A 16 18.32 48.99 -19.15
N PHE A 17 17.22 49.61 -19.57
CA PHE A 17 15.88 49.16 -19.19
C PHE A 17 15.56 47.74 -19.69
N ILE A 18 16.00 47.37 -20.89
CA ILE A 18 15.83 46.01 -21.43
C ILE A 18 16.63 45.00 -20.61
N VAL A 19 17.91 45.29 -20.32
CA VAL A 19 18.77 44.39 -19.53
C VAL A 19 18.21 44.24 -18.11
N VAL A 20 17.84 45.33 -17.46
CA VAL A 20 17.23 45.29 -16.13
C VAL A 20 15.90 44.53 -16.18
N GLY A 21 15.06 44.74 -17.20
CA GLY A 21 13.78 44.04 -17.34
C GLY A 21 13.92 42.53 -17.54
N PHE A 22 14.98 42.07 -18.22
CA PHE A 22 15.22 40.65 -18.45
C PHE A 22 15.87 39.95 -17.25
N PHE A 23 16.85 40.58 -16.60
CA PHE A 23 17.67 39.92 -15.57
C PHE A 23 17.17 40.13 -14.14
N LEU A 24 16.37 41.18 -13.88
CA LEU A 24 15.87 41.47 -12.54
C LEU A 24 14.81 40.46 -12.03
N PRO A 25 13.91 39.91 -12.87
CA PRO A 25 13.01 38.83 -12.45
C PRO A 25 13.76 37.58 -12.00
N GLU A 26 14.80 37.17 -12.73
CA GLU A 26 15.61 36.00 -12.42
C GLU A 26 16.39 36.19 -11.12
N TRP A 27 16.97 37.38 -10.92
CA TRP A 27 17.65 37.72 -9.67
C TRP A 27 16.70 37.80 -8.47
N MET A 28 15.49 38.34 -8.64
CA MET A 28 14.47 38.35 -7.59
C MET A 28 13.96 36.95 -7.24
N ILE A 29 13.83 36.05 -8.22
CA ILE A 29 13.47 34.66 -7.98
C ILE A 29 14.59 33.98 -7.19
N ALA A 30 15.85 34.08 -7.63
CA ALA A 30 16.99 33.49 -6.93
C ALA A 30 17.16 34.04 -5.50
N TYR A 31 16.94 35.34 -5.30
CA TYR A 31 16.99 35.96 -3.97
C TYR A 31 15.83 35.51 -3.08
N LYS A 32 14.62 35.33 -3.62
CA LYS A 32 13.50 34.73 -2.88
C LYS A 32 13.77 33.28 -2.55
N ASP A 33 14.29 32.49 -3.49
CA ASP A 33 14.60 31.08 -3.28
C ASP A 33 15.66 30.90 -2.20
N GLN A 34 16.76 31.66 -2.23
CA GLN A 34 17.78 31.61 -1.18
C GLN A 34 17.22 32.00 0.19
N ASN A 35 16.37 33.04 0.25
CA ASN A 35 15.74 33.45 1.51
C ASN A 35 14.62 32.52 1.98
N ILE A 36 14.04 31.71 1.09
CA ILE A 36 13.06 30.68 1.44
C ILE A 36 13.83 29.46 1.95
N ILE A 37 14.87 29.00 1.24
CA ILE A 37 15.67 27.81 1.61
C ILE A 37 16.35 27.99 2.98
N ASP A 38 16.87 29.18 3.30
CA ASP A 38 17.48 29.45 4.62
C ASP A 38 16.44 29.75 5.73
N LYS A 39 15.17 29.99 5.38
CA LYS A 39 14.07 30.20 6.34
C LYS A 39 13.09 29.04 6.44
N VAL A 40 13.22 28.01 5.60
CA VAL A 40 12.69 26.70 5.94
C VAL A 40 13.57 26.19 7.08
N ARG A 41 13.28 26.69 8.29
CA ARG A 41 13.38 25.82 9.45
C ARG A 41 12.63 24.59 9.01
N PHE A 42 13.35 23.50 8.84
CA PHE A 42 12.81 22.21 9.17
C PHE A 42 12.36 22.38 10.62
N GLU A 43 11.15 22.89 10.82
CA GLU A 43 10.32 22.39 11.90
C GLU A 43 10.36 20.90 11.63
N THR A 44 11.28 20.26 12.35
CA THR A 44 11.14 18.86 12.71
C THR A 44 9.72 18.85 13.22
N ILE A 45 8.77 18.49 12.36
CA ILE A 45 7.40 18.17 12.76
C ILE A 45 7.68 17.29 13.94
N GLU A 46 7.36 17.78 15.16
CA GLU A 46 7.47 17.00 16.38
C GLU A 46 6.98 15.64 15.96
N SER A 47 7.90 14.66 15.90
CA SER A 47 7.59 13.32 15.42
C SER A 47 6.30 13.01 16.14
N GLN A 48 5.18 13.00 15.38
CA GLN A 48 3.86 12.82 15.99
C GLN A 48 4.09 11.70 16.94
N LYS A 49 3.84 11.91 18.23
CA LYS A 49 4.34 11.04 19.29
C LYS A 49 3.73 9.67 19.05
N ILE A 50 4.39 8.88 18.21
CA ILE A 50 3.90 7.65 17.65
C ILE A 50 3.99 6.74 18.85
N VAL A 51 2.84 6.36 19.37
CA VAL A 51 2.77 5.37 20.41
C VAL A 51 3.10 4.04 19.73
N LEU A 52 4.40 3.73 19.65
CA LEU A 52 4.94 2.49 19.11
C LEU A 52 4.39 1.25 19.84
N ASN A 53 3.88 1.44 21.06
CA ASN A 53 3.23 0.43 21.89
C ASN A 53 1.71 0.63 21.89
N SER A 54 1.10 0.56 20.71
CA SER A 54 -0.35 0.52 20.60
C SER A 54 -0.88 -0.82 21.13
N GLU A 55 -1.90 -0.76 21.99
CA GLU A 55 -2.65 -1.92 22.48
C GLU A 55 -3.79 -2.32 21.51
N ALA A 56 -3.77 -1.81 20.27
CA ALA A 56 -4.81 -2.09 19.29
C ALA A 56 -5.00 -3.60 19.12
N SER A 57 -6.24 -4.02 19.31
CA SER A 57 -6.70 -5.37 19.05
C SER A 57 -6.48 -5.75 17.59
N MET A 58 -6.46 -7.06 17.31
CA MET A 58 -6.30 -7.54 15.94
C MET A 58 -7.46 -7.09 15.02
N ILE A 59 -8.66 -6.88 15.56
CA ILE A 59 -9.81 -6.32 14.83
C ILE A 59 -9.54 -4.87 14.41
N GLU A 60 -9.05 -4.03 15.32
CA GLU A 60 -8.69 -2.63 15.02
C GLU A 60 -7.55 -2.56 14.00
N LYS A 61 -6.56 -3.45 14.12
CA LYS A 61 -5.44 -3.57 13.17
C LYS A 61 -5.90 -3.94 11.77
N ILE A 62 -6.85 -4.88 11.63
CA ILE A 62 -7.47 -5.18 10.33
C ILE A 62 -8.23 -3.95 9.80
N GLY A 63 -8.93 -3.23 10.69
CA GLY A 63 -9.58 -1.96 10.36
C GLY A 63 -8.62 -0.91 9.80
N LEU A 64 -7.39 -0.81 10.30
CA LEU A 64 -6.36 0.09 9.75
C LEU A 64 -6.00 -0.23 8.30
N LEU A 65 -5.90 -1.52 7.95
CA LEU A 65 -5.63 -1.94 6.57
C LEU A 65 -6.82 -1.66 5.65
N ARG A 66 -8.05 -1.80 6.15
CA ARG A 66 -9.29 -1.44 5.43
C ARG A 66 -9.37 0.03 5.10
N ASP A 67 -9.12 0.88 6.09
CA ASP A 67 -9.40 2.32 6.02
C ASP A 67 -8.24 3.10 5.38
N TYR A 68 -7.15 2.41 5.02
CA TYR A 68 -6.02 2.97 4.29
C TYR A 68 -6.31 3.12 2.79
N PRO A 69 -5.96 4.28 2.16
CA PRO A 69 -5.27 5.45 2.70
C PRO A 69 -6.19 6.60 3.15
N GLN A 70 -7.51 6.42 3.13
CA GLN A 70 -8.48 7.49 3.35
C GLN A 70 -8.34 8.08 4.75
N ASN A 71 -8.39 7.24 5.79
CA ASN A 71 -8.44 7.67 7.20
C ASN A 71 -7.22 7.23 8.02
N VAL A 72 -6.20 6.68 7.35
CA VAL A 72 -5.01 6.11 7.99
C VAL A 72 -3.75 6.72 7.39
N ASN A 73 -2.84 7.16 8.25
CA ASN A 73 -1.50 7.58 7.88
C ASN A 73 -0.58 6.36 7.85
N ARG A 74 0.30 6.30 6.85
CA ARG A 74 1.35 5.29 6.73
C ARG A 74 2.72 5.94 6.83
N ILE A 75 3.57 5.39 7.69
CA ILE A 75 4.96 5.82 7.87
C ILE A 75 5.87 4.61 7.66
N THR A 76 6.76 4.68 6.68
CA THR A 76 7.78 3.65 6.45
C THR A 76 8.75 3.62 7.62
N LEU A 77 9.07 2.41 8.09
CA LEU A 77 10.04 2.19 9.17
C LEU A 77 11.27 1.45 8.63
N GLU A 78 12.38 1.54 9.35
CA GLU A 78 13.57 0.74 9.06
C GLU A 78 13.47 -0.68 9.64
N MET A 79 12.72 -0.84 10.74
CA MET A 79 12.49 -2.12 11.41
C MET A 79 11.15 -2.13 12.15
N GLY A 80 10.66 -3.34 12.47
CA GLY A 80 9.50 -3.54 13.33
C GLY A 80 9.83 -3.35 14.81
N THR A 81 8.80 -3.41 15.66
CA THR A 81 8.95 -3.28 17.11
C THR A 81 9.38 -4.61 17.73
N ASN A 82 8.82 -5.73 17.25
CA ASN A 82 9.08 -7.07 17.78
C ASN A 82 9.94 -7.93 16.86
N PHE A 83 9.92 -7.65 15.56
CA PHE A 83 10.76 -8.34 14.59
C PHE A 83 11.78 -7.39 13.96
N ASN A 84 12.91 -7.97 13.55
CA ASN A 84 13.82 -7.39 12.56
C ASN A 84 13.63 -8.12 11.22
N LEU A 85 14.32 -7.68 10.17
CA LEU A 85 14.18 -8.26 8.83
C LEU A 85 14.37 -9.79 8.79
N ASP A 86 15.41 -10.30 9.45
CA ASP A 86 15.74 -11.74 9.45
C ASP A 86 14.68 -12.56 10.18
N SER A 87 14.27 -12.11 11.37
CA SER A 87 13.24 -12.77 12.18
C SER A 87 11.84 -12.65 11.57
N ALA A 88 11.51 -11.53 10.92
CA ALA A 88 10.27 -11.36 10.18
C ALA A 88 10.22 -12.30 8.97
N SER A 89 11.33 -12.43 8.24
CA SER A 89 11.46 -13.37 7.12
C SER A 89 11.29 -14.82 7.58
N ALA A 90 11.99 -15.23 8.65
CA ALA A 90 11.83 -16.56 9.22
C ALA A 90 10.38 -16.82 9.66
N LYS A 91 9.77 -15.87 10.36
CA LYS A 91 8.38 -15.97 10.82
C LYS A 91 7.40 -16.07 9.66
N PHE A 92 7.61 -15.29 8.60
CA PHE A 92 6.80 -15.36 7.39
C PHE A 92 6.79 -16.77 6.78
N PHE A 93 7.94 -17.43 6.66
CA PHE A 93 7.99 -18.79 6.12
C PHE A 93 7.34 -19.84 7.03
N GLU A 94 7.37 -19.64 8.35
CA GLU A 94 6.57 -20.45 9.28
C GLU A 94 5.08 -20.30 8.98
N GLU A 95 4.59 -19.07 8.84
CA GLU A 95 3.18 -18.81 8.57
C GLU A 95 2.74 -19.30 7.19
N ILE A 96 3.56 -19.16 6.15
CA ILE A 96 3.31 -19.78 4.84
C ILE A 96 3.09 -21.29 4.99
N SER A 97 3.94 -21.96 5.78
CA SER A 97 3.80 -23.39 6.04
C SER A 97 2.50 -23.73 6.78
N VAL A 98 2.05 -22.87 7.69
CA VAL A 98 0.76 -23.03 8.40
C VAL A 98 -0.40 -22.85 7.42
N LEU A 99 -0.40 -21.79 6.60
CA LEU A 99 -1.45 -21.51 5.63
C LEU A 99 -1.55 -22.61 4.56
N THR A 100 -0.42 -23.17 4.10
CA THR A 100 -0.43 -24.33 3.19
C THR A 100 -1.06 -25.56 3.84
N LYS A 101 -0.75 -25.86 5.11
CA LYS A 101 -1.35 -27.00 5.84
C LYS A 101 -2.86 -26.84 6.05
N LEU A 102 -3.33 -25.61 6.20
CA LEU A 102 -4.76 -25.29 6.29
C LEU A 102 -5.47 -25.29 4.93
N GLY A 103 -4.73 -25.53 3.84
CA GLY A 103 -5.25 -25.48 2.48
C GLY A 103 -5.58 -24.07 1.99
N LEU A 104 -5.14 -23.03 2.71
CA LEU A 104 -5.33 -21.62 2.36
C LEU A 104 -4.30 -21.12 1.35
N LEU A 105 -3.18 -21.82 1.23
CA LEU A 105 -2.18 -21.62 0.19
C LEU A 105 -1.88 -22.96 -0.50
N PRO A 106 -1.46 -22.96 -1.78
CA PRO A 106 -0.95 -24.16 -2.42
C PRO A 106 0.34 -24.66 -1.76
N GLU A 107 0.72 -25.89 -2.08
CA GLU A 107 2.11 -26.31 -1.88
C GLU A 107 2.98 -25.53 -2.86
N ILE A 108 4.01 -24.87 -2.33
CA ILE A 108 4.87 -24.01 -3.13
C ILE A 108 6.12 -24.81 -3.47
N GLU A 109 6.19 -25.29 -4.71
CA GLU A 109 7.28 -26.14 -5.19
C GLU A 109 8.67 -25.53 -4.95
N GLN A 110 9.68 -26.38 -4.82
CA GLN A 110 11.07 -25.93 -4.78
C GLN A 110 11.48 -25.42 -6.16
N SER A 111 11.73 -24.11 -6.25
CA SER A 111 12.26 -23.44 -7.42
C SER A 111 13.47 -22.60 -7.01
N ASP A 112 14.48 -22.55 -7.87
CA ASP A 112 15.72 -21.81 -7.65
C ASP A 112 15.51 -20.29 -7.66
N LYS A 113 14.39 -19.81 -8.20
CA LYS A 113 14.06 -18.39 -8.29
C LYS A 113 13.06 -18.01 -7.20
N THR A 114 13.60 -17.64 -6.05
CA THR A 114 12.83 -17.04 -4.96
C THR A 114 13.19 -15.57 -4.85
N THR A 115 12.19 -14.71 -5.02
CA THR A 115 12.30 -13.26 -4.76
C THR A 115 11.44 -12.93 -3.57
N VAL A 116 12.03 -12.26 -2.58
CA VAL A 116 11.34 -11.79 -1.38
C VAL A 116 11.72 -10.33 -1.17
N LYS A 117 10.73 -9.45 -1.18
CA LYS A 117 10.89 -8.03 -0.80
C LYS A 117 10.05 -7.79 0.44
N ILE A 118 10.69 -7.23 1.47
CA ILE A 118 10.07 -7.02 2.77
C ILE A 118 10.21 -5.54 3.12
N ASP A 119 9.08 -4.87 3.28
CA ASP A 119 9.00 -3.50 3.78
C ASP A 119 8.23 -3.50 5.10
N VAL A 120 8.54 -2.56 6.00
CA VAL A 120 7.80 -2.39 7.27
C VAL A 120 7.25 -0.99 7.36
N SER A 121 6.03 -0.86 7.88
CA SER A 121 5.37 0.44 8.03
C SER A 121 4.46 0.47 9.24
N LEU A 122 4.42 1.62 9.89
CA LEU A 122 3.39 1.97 10.87
C LEU A 122 2.16 2.49 10.14
N TYR A 123 0.99 2.04 10.58
CA TYR A 123 -0.32 2.54 10.19
C TYR A 123 -0.97 3.12 11.43
N ALA A 124 -1.40 4.38 11.37
CA ALA A 124 -2.06 5.06 12.48
C ALA A 124 -3.31 5.80 11.99
N GLN A 125 -4.42 5.66 12.71
CA GLN A 125 -5.64 6.38 12.38
C GLN A 125 -5.43 7.90 12.53
N LYS A 126 -5.93 8.68 11.56
CA LYS A 126 -5.68 10.13 11.50
C LYS A 126 -6.29 10.87 12.69
N ASP A 127 -7.52 10.52 13.05
CA ASP A 127 -8.28 11.20 14.10
C ASP A 127 -7.98 10.65 15.51
N GLU A 128 -7.50 9.40 15.58
CA GLU A 128 -7.16 8.72 16.84
C GLU A 128 -5.82 7.98 16.70
N PRO A 129 -4.67 8.68 16.76
CA PRO A 129 -3.36 8.06 16.52
C PRO A 129 -2.95 6.98 17.54
N SER A 130 -3.65 6.87 18.67
CA SER A 130 -3.51 5.74 19.61
C SER A 130 -3.90 4.41 18.97
N THR A 131 -4.83 4.41 18.01
CA THR A 131 -5.16 3.25 17.20
C THR A 131 -4.13 3.13 16.08
N SER A 132 -3.10 2.31 16.32
CA SER A 132 -2.03 2.08 15.36
C SER A 132 -1.54 0.63 15.33
N GLY A 133 -0.86 0.26 14.25
CA GLY A 133 -0.31 -1.07 14.05
C GLY A 133 0.93 -1.03 13.16
N VAL A 134 1.91 -1.87 13.47
CA VAL A 134 3.09 -2.07 12.63
C VAL A 134 2.88 -3.33 11.80
N PHE A 135 3.01 -3.20 10.49
CA PHE A 135 2.84 -4.32 9.56
C PHE A 135 4.05 -4.49 8.66
N TRP A 136 4.41 -5.74 8.45
CA TRP A 136 5.36 -6.19 7.46
C TRP A 136 4.61 -6.47 6.16
N ASN A 137 4.95 -5.72 5.11
CA ASN A 137 4.46 -5.94 3.76
C ASN A 137 5.48 -6.78 2.99
N ILE A 138 5.10 -7.97 2.55
CA ILE A 138 5.99 -8.97 1.98
C ILE A 138 5.51 -9.31 0.58
N ASP A 139 6.29 -8.90 -0.42
CA ASP A 139 6.13 -9.37 -1.80
C ASP A 139 6.97 -10.64 -1.97
N PHE A 140 6.30 -11.75 -2.26
CA PHE A 140 6.92 -13.05 -2.38
C PHE A 140 6.61 -13.64 -3.74
N GLN A 141 7.65 -14.07 -4.45
CA GLN A 141 7.53 -14.73 -5.74
C GLN A 141 8.42 -15.97 -5.77
N LYS A 142 7.84 -17.09 -6.21
CA LYS A 142 8.55 -18.36 -6.37
C LYS A 142 7.95 -19.14 -7.53
N GLY A 143 8.70 -19.23 -8.65
CA GLY A 143 8.15 -19.79 -9.89
C GLY A 143 6.95 -18.98 -10.39
N GLU A 144 5.84 -19.66 -10.65
CA GLU A 144 4.58 -19.04 -11.09
C GLU A 144 3.72 -18.54 -9.93
N PHE A 145 4.08 -18.90 -8.70
CA PHE A 145 3.43 -18.37 -7.51
C PHE A 145 3.95 -16.96 -7.21
N SER A 146 3.04 -16.01 -7.06
CA SER A 146 3.36 -14.69 -6.53
C SER A 146 2.32 -14.26 -5.52
N GLY A 147 2.69 -13.42 -4.56
CA GLY A 147 1.74 -12.88 -3.60
C GLY A 147 2.28 -11.70 -2.83
N ASN A 148 1.34 -10.94 -2.30
CA ASN A 148 1.59 -9.83 -1.41
C ASN A 148 0.89 -10.12 -0.07
N PHE A 149 1.65 -10.04 1.02
CA PHE A 149 1.22 -10.46 2.36
C PHE A 149 1.44 -9.34 3.36
N TYR A 150 0.46 -9.13 4.24
CA TYR A 150 0.57 -8.25 5.39
C TYR A 150 0.65 -9.09 6.66
N MET A 151 1.78 -9.03 7.35
CA MET A 151 2.03 -9.72 8.60
C MET A 151 2.08 -8.72 9.76
N ASP A 152 1.32 -9.00 10.82
CA ASP A 152 1.28 -8.18 12.03
C ASP A 152 2.59 -8.32 12.82
N ASP A 153 3.23 -7.20 13.15
CA ASP A 153 4.48 -7.22 13.89
C ASP A 153 4.33 -7.70 15.33
N THR A 154 3.15 -7.61 15.94
CA THR A 154 2.97 -8.08 17.34
C THR A 154 2.83 -9.59 17.44
N THR A 155 2.06 -10.20 16.55
CA THR A 155 1.72 -11.63 16.61
C THR A 155 2.53 -12.47 15.63
N GLY A 156 3.10 -11.85 14.60
CA GLY A 156 3.73 -12.53 13.48
C GLY A 156 2.73 -13.27 12.59
N ARG A 157 1.41 -13.04 12.74
CA ARG A 157 0.37 -13.66 11.88
C ARG A 157 0.17 -12.87 10.61
N ILE A 158 -0.10 -13.57 9.51
CA ILE A 158 -0.52 -12.96 8.25
C ILE A 158 -1.98 -12.56 8.40
N ILE A 159 -2.31 -11.28 8.32
CA ILE A 159 -3.68 -10.79 8.55
C ILE A 159 -4.40 -10.40 7.27
N GLN A 160 -3.69 -10.33 6.15
CA GLN A 160 -4.24 -10.06 4.82
C GLN A 160 -3.25 -10.56 3.78
N PHE A 161 -3.75 -11.12 2.67
CA PHE A 161 -2.90 -11.48 1.54
C PHE A 161 -3.65 -11.52 0.23
N VAL A 162 -2.92 -11.40 -0.87
CA VAL A 162 -3.37 -11.71 -2.23
C VAL A 162 -2.32 -12.56 -2.90
N VAL A 163 -2.75 -13.59 -3.61
CA VAL A 163 -1.85 -14.50 -4.35
C VAL A 163 -2.34 -14.69 -5.77
N THR A 164 -1.38 -14.87 -6.67
CA THR A 164 -1.58 -15.26 -8.05
C THR A 164 -0.90 -16.60 -8.31
N MET A 165 -1.57 -17.49 -9.00
CA MET A 165 -1.03 -18.78 -9.42
C MET A 165 -1.75 -19.29 -10.66
N SER A 166 -1.03 -20.00 -11.51
CA SER A 166 -1.61 -20.82 -12.57
C SER A 166 -2.31 -22.02 -11.91
N ASP A 167 -3.55 -22.27 -12.27
CA ASP A 167 -4.20 -23.60 -12.14
C ASP A 167 -4.71 -24.10 -10.77
N LYS A 168 -4.85 -23.26 -9.72
CA LYS A 168 -5.49 -23.73 -8.47
C LYS A 168 -6.60 -22.80 -7.94
N THR A 169 -7.81 -23.36 -7.90
CA THR A 169 -8.98 -22.72 -7.27
C THR A 169 -9.14 -23.20 -5.82
N LEU A 170 -9.47 -22.27 -4.93
CA LEU A 170 -9.84 -22.56 -3.55
C LEU A 170 -11.31 -22.97 -3.46
N ASN A 171 -11.62 -23.93 -2.59
CA ASN A 171 -13.00 -24.13 -2.16
C ASN A 171 -13.39 -23.01 -1.19
N VAL A 172 -14.27 -22.12 -1.62
CA VAL A 172 -14.60 -20.86 -0.93
C VAL A 172 -15.13 -21.06 0.49
N ASP A 173 -16.11 -21.95 0.68
CA ASP A 173 -16.76 -22.16 1.97
C ASP A 173 -15.76 -22.66 3.03
N ASN A 174 -14.92 -23.62 2.64
CA ASN A 174 -13.86 -24.13 3.50
C ASN A 174 -12.76 -23.09 3.76
N ALA A 175 -12.50 -22.19 2.79
CA ALA A 175 -11.46 -21.18 2.89
C ALA A 175 -11.81 -20.10 3.92
N ILE A 176 -13.04 -19.54 3.88
CA ILE A 176 -13.47 -18.49 4.81
C ILE A 176 -13.46 -19.00 6.26
N GLU A 177 -13.97 -20.22 6.50
CA GLU A 177 -13.96 -20.82 7.83
C GLU A 177 -12.53 -21.09 8.32
N SER A 178 -11.66 -21.65 7.47
CA SER A 178 -10.27 -21.95 7.82
C SER A 178 -9.46 -20.68 8.09
N TRP A 179 -9.67 -19.63 7.30
CA TRP A 179 -9.05 -18.32 7.48
C TRP A 179 -9.46 -17.69 8.81
N SER A 180 -10.76 -17.72 9.12
CA SER A 180 -11.30 -17.16 10.36
C SER A 180 -10.71 -17.88 11.58
N LYS A 181 -10.68 -19.22 11.56
CA LYS A 181 -10.05 -20.05 12.61
C LYS A 181 -8.56 -19.76 12.74
N TYR A 182 -7.85 -19.60 11.62
CA TYR A 182 -6.44 -19.25 11.62
C TYR A 182 -6.20 -17.94 12.37
N LEU A 183 -7.00 -16.90 12.11
CA LEU A 183 -6.90 -15.61 12.81
C LEU A 183 -7.39 -15.65 14.27
N GLY A 184 -8.15 -16.68 14.66
CA GLY A 184 -8.75 -16.79 15.99
C GLY A 184 -10.13 -16.12 16.09
N PHE A 185 -10.80 -15.94 14.96
CA PHE A 185 -12.09 -15.28 14.83
C PHE A 185 -13.19 -16.23 14.37
N LYS A 186 -14.44 -15.77 14.50
CA LYS A 186 -15.61 -16.37 13.88
C LYS A 186 -15.96 -15.56 12.63
N ALA A 187 -16.33 -16.26 11.56
CA ALA A 187 -17.01 -15.66 10.41
C ALA A 187 -18.53 -15.75 10.61
N GLN A 188 -19.23 -14.67 10.27
CA GLN A 188 -20.69 -14.65 10.18
C GLN A 188 -21.13 -13.82 8.97
N ASN A 189 -22.43 -13.86 8.65
CA ASN A 189 -23.03 -13.09 7.56
C ASN A 189 -22.31 -13.30 6.22
N ILE A 190 -21.90 -14.54 5.95
CA ILE A 190 -21.22 -14.92 4.70
C ILE A 190 -22.24 -14.81 3.56
N GLU A 191 -21.96 -13.96 2.58
CA GLU A 191 -22.80 -13.85 1.39
C GLU A 191 -22.75 -15.15 0.58
N SER A 192 -23.93 -15.71 0.31
CA SER A 192 -24.08 -16.96 -0.45
C SER A 192 -23.87 -16.79 -1.96
N GLN A 193 -23.91 -15.55 -2.46
CA GLN A 193 -23.63 -15.21 -3.84
C GLN A 193 -22.63 -14.06 -3.87
N PRO A 194 -21.48 -14.23 -4.55
CA PRO A 194 -20.50 -13.17 -4.60
C PRO A 194 -20.94 -12.05 -5.53
N GLU A 195 -20.47 -10.85 -5.24
CA GLU A 195 -20.58 -9.74 -6.19
C GLU A 195 -19.54 -9.91 -7.30
N THR A 196 -19.99 -9.96 -8.55
CA THR A 196 -19.10 -9.98 -9.72
C THR A 196 -18.81 -8.57 -10.18
N HIS A 197 -17.52 -8.25 -10.26
CA HIS A 197 -17.02 -6.95 -10.68
C HIS A 197 -16.09 -7.10 -11.90
N SER A 198 -16.09 -6.09 -12.77
CA SER A 198 -15.22 -6.02 -13.94
C SER A 198 -13.96 -5.20 -13.66
N ILE A 199 -12.82 -5.70 -14.12
CA ILE A 199 -11.52 -5.03 -14.00
C ILE A 199 -11.40 -4.10 -15.22
N TRP A 200 -11.79 -2.83 -15.02
CA TRP A 200 -11.82 -1.67 -15.96
C TRP A 200 -13.13 -1.37 -16.74
N GLU A 201 -13.62 -0.13 -16.55
CA GLU A 201 -14.41 0.65 -17.51
C GLU A 201 -13.55 1.83 -18.00
N ASP A 202 -12.88 1.70 -19.14
CA ASP A 202 -12.48 2.88 -19.94
C ASP A 202 -13.62 3.20 -20.90
N GLU A 203 -14.24 4.38 -20.74
CA GLU A 203 -15.34 4.87 -21.57
C GLU A 203 -15.03 4.87 -23.08
N LYS A 204 -13.74 4.85 -23.45
CA LYS A 204 -13.30 4.94 -24.86
C LYS A 204 -13.01 3.62 -25.55
N THR A 205 -12.62 2.56 -24.83
CA THR A 205 -12.06 1.35 -25.46
C THR A 205 -12.84 0.07 -25.22
N LYS A 206 -13.74 -0.03 -24.21
CA LYS A 206 -14.57 -1.23 -23.94
C LYS A 206 -13.83 -2.56 -24.15
N VAL A 207 -12.61 -2.68 -23.65
CA VAL A 207 -11.92 -3.97 -23.57
C VAL A 207 -11.78 -4.32 -22.09
N SER A 208 -12.56 -5.31 -21.65
CA SER A 208 -12.45 -5.91 -20.33
C SER A 208 -11.39 -7.02 -20.37
N GLU A 209 -10.32 -6.91 -19.59
CA GLU A 209 -9.44 -8.05 -19.30
C GLU A 209 -9.55 -8.38 -17.80
N GLY A 210 -10.66 -9.02 -17.41
CA GLY A 210 -10.80 -9.71 -16.13
C GLY A 210 -12.10 -9.47 -15.37
N THR A 211 -12.61 -10.51 -14.72
CA THR A 211 -13.67 -10.45 -13.71
C THR A 211 -13.14 -10.94 -12.37
N TYR A 212 -13.67 -10.39 -11.29
CA TYR A 212 -13.43 -10.91 -9.94
C TYR A 212 -14.73 -11.03 -9.18
N ASN A 213 -14.76 -11.97 -8.23
CA ASN A 213 -15.88 -12.22 -7.34
C ASN A 213 -15.46 -11.83 -5.92
N ILE A 214 -16.33 -11.11 -5.22
CA ILE A 214 -16.16 -10.74 -3.82
C ILE A 214 -17.16 -11.50 -2.97
N TYR A 215 -16.68 -12.18 -1.94
CA TYR A 215 -17.50 -12.75 -0.87
C TYR A 215 -17.33 -11.87 0.36
N ASN A 216 -18.37 -11.10 0.70
CA ASN A 216 -18.37 -10.29 1.91
C ASN A 216 -18.81 -11.15 3.10
N PHE A 217 -18.18 -10.92 4.24
CA PHE A 217 -18.52 -11.55 5.51
C PHE A 217 -18.04 -10.67 6.67
N GLU A 218 -18.39 -11.03 7.89
CA GLU A 218 -17.91 -10.34 9.09
C GLU A 218 -16.95 -11.25 9.87
N LEU A 219 -15.79 -10.69 10.26
CA LEU A 219 -14.84 -11.31 11.18
C LEU A 219 -15.01 -10.72 12.57
N GLY A 220 -15.12 -11.56 13.59
CA GLY A 220 -15.23 -11.07 14.96
C GLY A 220 -14.76 -12.02 16.05
N PHE A 221 -14.53 -11.41 17.22
CA PHE A 221 -14.33 -12.09 18.49
C PHE A 221 -15.35 -11.54 19.48
N GLU A 222 -16.05 -12.43 20.19
CA GLU A 222 -17.20 -12.07 21.04
C GLU A 222 -18.25 -11.25 20.26
N ASP A 223 -18.57 -10.04 20.71
CA ASP A 223 -19.57 -9.15 20.09
C ASP A 223 -18.94 -8.09 19.17
N ASN A 224 -17.62 -8.13 18.97
CA ASN A 224 -16.90 -7.19 18.12
C ASN A 224 -16.65 -7.78 16.74
N PHE A 225 -17.43 -7.33 15.76
CA PHE A 225 -17.34 -7.75 14.36
C PHE A 225 -16.91 -6.58 13.47
N LEU A 226 -16.07 -6.88 12.48
CA LEU A 226 -15.77 -5.97 11.38
C LEU A 226 -16.15 -6.62 10.05
N PRO A 227 -16.55 -5.84 9.03
CA PRO A 227 -16.61 -6.34 7.66
C PRO A 227 -15.28 -6.97 7.24
N TYR A 228 -15.31 -7.87 6.29
CA TYR A 228 -14.12 -8.47 5.68
C TYR A 228 -14.50 -9.08 4.33
N ALA A 229 -13.50 -9.37 3.50
CA ALA A 229 -13.76 -9.86 2.16
C ALA A 229 -12.77 -10.95 1.75
N PHE A 230 -13.29 -11.88 0.97
CA PHE A 230 -12.53 -12.87 0.22
C PHE A 230 -12.75 -12.65 -1.28
N TYR A 231 -11.66 -12.59 -2.02
CA TYR A 231 -11.67 -12.29 -3.45
C TYR A 231 -11.23 -13.53 -4.22
N THR A 232 -11.89 -13.81 -5.33
CA THR A 232 -11.42 -14.77 -6.34
C THR A 232 -11.39 -14.12 -7.70
N PHE A 233 -10.36 -14.39 -8.48
CA PHE A 233 -10.21 -13.91 -9.85
C PHE A 233 -9.51 -14.99 -10.68
N GLU A 234 -9.43 -14.79 -12.00
CA GLU A 234 -9.05 -15.82 -12.97
C GLU A 234 -7.78 -16.61 -12.57
N ASN A 235 -6.77 -15.92 -12.06
CA ASN A 235 -5.47 -16.51 -11.71
C ASN A 235 -5.09 -16.32 -10.24
N GLY A 236 -6.07 -16.24 -9.33
CA GLY A 236 -5.73 -16.06 -7.92
C GLY A 236 -6.89 -15.72 -7.00
N TYR A 237 -6.51 -15.40 -5.77
CA TYR A 237 -7.44 -15.10 -4.69
C TYR A 237 -6.75 -14.32 -3.58
N GLY A 238 -7.54 -13.80 -2.64
CA GLY A 238 -6.97 -13.16 -1.46
C GLY A 238 -8.00 -12.87 -0.39
N PHE A 239 -7.49 -12.63 0.82
CA PHE A 239 -8.26 -12.27 2.00
C PHE A 239 -7.87 -10.88 2.45
N GLY A 240 -8.86 -10.05 2.78
CA GLY A 240 -8.67 -8.69 3.28
C GLY A 240 -8.83 -7.62 2.22
N TYR A 241 -8.46 -6.39 2.50
CA TYR A 241 -8.85 -5.21 1.72
C TYR A 241 -7.83 -4.90 0.62
N ILE A 242 -7.81 -5.74 -0.41
CA ILE A 242 -6.74 -5.81 -1.43
C ILE A 242 -7.07 -5.12 -2.75
N MET A 243 -8.15 -4.34 -2.83
CA MET A 243 -8.68 -3.79 -4.09
C MET A 243 -7.68 -2.90 -4.86
N LYS A 244 -6.73 -2.26 -4.18
CA LYS A 244 -5.62 -1.51 -4.81
C LYS A 244 -4.48 -2.38 -5.30
N SER A 245 -4.25 -3.54 -4.68
CA SER A 245 -3.25 -4.50 -5.12
C SER A 245 -3.69 -5.15 -6.43
N ILE A 246 -4.96 -5.52 -6.54
CA ILE A 246 -5.54 -6.13 -7.75
C ILE A 246 -5.36 -5.21 -8.98
N SER A 247 -5.61 -3.90 -8.88
CA SER A 247 -5.41 -2.97 -10.00
C SER A 247 -3.94 -2.86 -10.47
N GLY A 248 -2.97 -2.95 -9.56
CA GLY A 248 -1.54 -2.86 -9.90
C GLY A 248 -0.98 -4.12 -10.58
N TYR A 249 -1.57 -5.30 -10.30
CA TYR A 249 -1.18 -6.57 -10.93
C TYR A 249 -1.54 -6.61 -12.43
N TYR A 250 -2.66 -6.03 -12.84
CA TYR A 250 -3.02 -5.96 -14.26
C TYR A 250 -2.22 -4.89 -15.03
N ASP A 251 -1.83 -3.79 -14.38
CA ASP A 251 -0.91 -2.80 -14.96
C ASP A 251 0.48 -3.39 -15.28
N THR A 252 0.92 -4.40 -14.51
CA THR A 252 2.19 -5.09 -14.75
C THR A 252 2.09 -6.14 -15.86
N LEU A 253 0.95 -6.85 -15.98
CA LEU A 253 0.69 -7.77 -17.09
C LEU A 253 0.60 -7.05 -18.45
N ILE A 254 -0.01 -5.86 -18.50
CA ILE A 254 -0.13 -5.07 -19.74
C ILE A 254 1.24 -4.55 -20.22
N LYS A 255 2.18 -4.26 -19.31
CA LYS A 255 3.54 -3.81 -19.67
C LYS A 255 4.47 -4.91 -20.18
N ILE A 256 4.09 -6.18 -20.04
CA ILE A 256 4.91 -7.34 -20.44
C ILE A 256 4.51 -7.87 -21.84
N ARG A 257 3.52 -7.27 -22.52
CA ARG A 257 3.17 -7.59 -23.92
C ARG A 257 3.87 -6.69 -24.94
#